data_AF-U6LR57-F1
#
_entry.id   AF-U6LR57-F1
#
_cell.length_a   1.000
_cell.length_b   1.000
_cell.length_c   1.000
_cell.angle_alpha   90.00
_cell.angle_beta   90.00
_cell.angle_gamma   90.00
#
_symmetry.space_group_name_H-M   'P 1'
#
loop_
_entity.id
_entity.type
_entity.pdbx_description
1 polymer ?
#
loop_
_entity_poly.entity_id
_entity_poly.type
_entity_poly.pdbx_seq_one_letter_code
_entity_poly.pdbx_strand_id
1 'polypeptide(L)'
;MTEPAGETPPSAAASPAAAAAAPAAAAAAAAAAAPAAAAPAAAAAATPSWLNEVLAMDPWETPGQHADRVEFVKSVFAAMEREKAVNESELKMLSGLFYSIRYLGCTYTSELEQMLFKYDNKLKEQILADRQKETQKNKQQQQQQQQQQQRG
;
A
#
# COMPACT_ATOMS: atom_id res chain seq x y z
N MET A 1 -56.13 -14.99 15.91
CA MET A 1 -56.88 -16.23 15.71
C MET A 1 -56.04 -17.07 14.74
N THR A 2 -55.42 -18.20 15.03
CA THR A 2 -55.43 -19.14 16.17
C THR A 2 -54.23 -20.07 15.91
N GLU A 3 -53.28 -20.20 16.85
CA GLU A 3 -52.44 -21.42 16.94
C GLU A 3 -53.34 -22.59 17.35
N PRO A 4 -53.05 -23.83 16.93
CA PRO A 4 -52.42 -24.69 17.93
C PRO A 4 -51.43 -25.74 17.42
N ALA A 5 -50.59 -26.09 18.38
CA ALA A 5 -49.73 -27.25 18.56
C ALA A 5 -50.34 -28.63 18.23
N GLY A 6 -49.44 -29.60 18.08
CA GLY A 6 -49.67 -31.04 18.15
C GLY A 6 -48.82 -31.77 17.12
N GLU A 7 -48.21 -32.93 17.32
CA GLU A 7 -48.20 -33.88 18.44
C GLU A 7 -47.23 -35.00 17.98
N THR A 8 -46.19 -35.34 18.73
CA THR A 8 -45.43 -36.60 18.56
C THR A 8 -46.14 -37.73 19.29
N PRO A 9 -46.20 -38.95 18.73
CA PRO A 9 -45.81 -40.13 19.51
C PRO A 9 -45.16 -41.26 18.60
N PRO A 10 -44.86 -42.50 19.07
CA PRO A 10 -43.48 -43.01 19.20
C PRO A 10 -43.24 -44.41 18.57
N SER A 11 -42.06 -45.01 18.81
CA SER A 11 -41.78 -46.48 18.89
C SER A 11 -41.89 -47.33 17.60
N ALA A 12 -41.13 -48.41 17.37
CA ALA A 12 -39.95 -49.04 17.95
C ALA A 12 -39.54 -50.26 17.05
N ALA A 13 -38.26 -50.66 17.13
CA ALA A 13 -37.69 -52.00 16.81
C ALA A 13 -37.68 -52.47 15.33
N ALA A 14 -36.70 -53.22 14.80
CA ALA A 14 -35.61 -54.03 15.36
C ALA A 14 -34.44 -54.21 14.37
N SER A 15 -33.25 -54.52 14.93
CA SER A 15 -32.00 -55.02 14.30
C SER A 15 -32.13 -56.50 13.88
N PRO A 16 -31.10 -57.25 13.39
CA PRO A 16 -29.74 -56.88 12.94
C PRO A 16 -29.31 -57.57 11.60
N ALA A 17 -28.12 -57.24 11.06
CA ALA A 17 -27.06 -58.21 10.71
C ALA A 17 -25.91 -57.57 9.91
N ALA A 18 -24.71 -58.05 10.24
CA ALA A 18 -23.37 -57.60 9.84
C ALA A 18 -23.01 -57.85 8.36
N ALA A 19 -22.06 -57.07 7.82
CA ALA A 19 -20.67 -57.50 7.64
C ALA A 19 -19.82 -56.47 6.86
N ALA A 20 -18.66 -56.19 7.45
CA ALA A 20 -17.34 -55.86 6.88
C ALA A 20 -17.22 -55.35 5.42
N ALA A 21 -16.52 -54.22 5.25
CA ALA A 21 -15.11 -54.20 4.82
C ALA A 21 -14.65 -52.75 4.62
N ALA A 22 -13.60 -52.34 5.33
CA ALA A 22 -12.84 -51.14 5.03
C ALA A 22 -11.59 -51.54 4.23
N PRO A 23 -11.19 -50.71 3.27
CA PRO A 23 -9.77 -50.43 3.08
C PRO A 23 -9.47 -48.93 3.17
N ALA A 24 -8.34 -48.66 3.81
CA ALA A 24 -7.83 -47.36 4.17
C ALA A 24 -7.15 -46.63 2.99
N ALA A 25 -7.32 -45.30 3.04
CA ALA A 25 -6.31 -44.25 2.90
C ALA A 25 -5.58 -44.00 1.56
N ALA A 26 -5.73 -42.73 1.15
CA ALA A 26 -4.71 -41.81 0.64
C ALA A 26 -4.32 -41.90 -0.85
N ALA A 27 -5.11 -41.22 -1.67
CA ALA A 27 -4.63 -40.54 -2.86
C ALA A 27 -4.15 -39.13 -2.48
N ALA A 28 -2.95 -38.74 -2.89
CA ALA A 28 -2.64 -37.37 -3.31
C ALA A 28 -1.24 -37.29 -3.96
N ALA A 29 -1.18 -36.45 -4.98
CA ALA A 29 -0.14 -36.32 -5.97
C ALA A 29 1.05 -35.43 -5.57
N ALA A 30 2.09 -35.53 -6.41
CA ALA A 30 3.02 -34.48 -6.84
C ALA A 30 4.13 -34.01 -5.87
N ALA A 31 5.38 -34.03 -6.35
CA ALA A 31 6.07 -32.79 -6.75
C ALA A 31 7.44 -33.10 -7.38
N ALA A 32 7.67 -32.49 -8.55
CA ALA A 32 8.95 -32.41 -9.22
C ALA A 32 9.92 -31.51 -8.45
N ALA A 33 11.19 -31.90 -8.41
CA ALA A 33 12.27 -31.10 -7.88
C ALA A 33 12.68 -30.00 -8.89
N ALA A 34 12.62 -28.74 -8.45
CA ALA A 34 13.25 -27.59 -9.10
C ALA A 34 13.72 -26.61 -8.00
N PRO A 35 14.81 -25.85 -8.22
CA PRO A 35 15.77 -25.49 -7.20
C PRO A 35 15.27 -24.41 -6.23
N ALA A 36 15.74 -24.53 -4.98
CA ALA A 36 15.53 -23.59 -3.90
C ALA A 36 15.98 -22.17 -4.29
N ALA A 37 15.02 -21.31 -4.61
CA ALA A 37 15.20 -19.88 -4.48
C ALA A 37 15.35 -19.58 -2.99
N ALA A 38 16.54 -19.15 -2.58
CA ALA A 38 16.79 -18.66 -1.24
C ALA A 38 15.85 -17.48 -0.96
N ALA A 39 14.80 -17.72 -0.19
CA ALA A 39 14.04 -16.67 0.44
C ALA A 39 14.99 -15.94 1.41
N PRO A 40 15.13 -14.61 1.34
CA PRO A 40 15.79 -13.90 2.44
C PRO A 40 14.94 -14.16 3.68
N ALA A 41 15.57 -14.72 4.71
CA ALA A 41 15.00 -14.81 6.04
C ALA A 41 14.70 -13.37 6.49
N ALA A 42 13.47 -12.94 6.27
CA ALA A 42 12.92 -11.76 6.90
C ALA A 42 12.85 -12.10 8.39
N ALA A 43 13.87 -11.66 9.14
CA ALA A 43 13.69 -11.40 10.54
C ALA A 43 12.46 -10.48 10.62
N ALA A 44 11.35 -11.03 11.11
CA ALA A 44 10.18 -10.25 11.44
C ALA A 44 10.57 -9.35 12.62
N ALA A 45 11.28 -8.26 12.33
CA ALA A 45 11.34 -7.13 13.22
C ALA A 45 9.89 -6.77 13.50
N ALA A 46 9.51 -6.78 14.79
CA ALA A 46 8.17 -6.44 15.19
C ALA A 46 7.83 -5.08 14.58
N THR A 47 6.93 -5.08 13.60
CA THR A 47 6.52 -3.86 12.92
C THR A 47 5.95 -2.93 13.98
N PRO A 48 6.46 -1.70 14.12
CA PRO A 48 6.02 -0.82 15.18
C PRO A 48 4.52 -0.55 15.07
N SER A 49 3.81 -0.54 16.19
CA SER A 49 2.35 -0.34 16.20
C SER A 49 1.93 0.98 15.55
N TRP A 50 2.74 2.04 15.75
CA TRP A 50 2.53 3.37 15.18
C TRP A 50 2.61 3.40 13.65
N LEU A 51 3.24 2.42 12.99
CA LEU A 51 3.35 2.40 11.53
C LEU A 51 1.97 2.31 10.87
N ASN A 52 1.03 1.60 11.49
CA ASN A 52 -0.34 1.51 10.98
C ASN A 52 -1.04 2.87 10.95
N GLU A 53 -0.72 3.77 11.88
CA GLU A 53 -1.27 5.13 11.87
C GLU A 53 -0.70 5.94 10.71
N VAL A 54 0.60 5.80 10.41
CA VAL A 54 1.24 6.50 9.28
C VAL A 54 0.71 5.99 7.93
N LEU A 55 0.43 4.69 7.87
CA LEU A 55 -0.11 4.01 6.70
C LEU A 55 -1.64 4.12 6.60
N ALA A 56 -2.32 4.77 7.55
CA ALA A 56 -3.76 4.97 7.46
C ALA A 56 -4.09 5.96 6.34
N MET A 57 -5.17 5.70 5.61
CA MET A 57 -5.66 6.59 4.56
C MET A 57 -6.33 7.83 5.16
N ASP A 58 -5.96 9.00 4.65
CA ASP A 58 -6.61 10.26 5.02
C ASP A 58 -7.93 10.45 4.26
N PRO A 59 -8.92 11.18 4.81
CA PRO A 59 -10.24 11.33 4.20
C PRO A 59 -10.22 12.16 2.90
N TRP A 60 -9.18 12.95 2.66
CA TRP A 60 -8.98 13.72 1.43
C TRP A 60 -8.10 13.01 0.39
N GLU A 61 -7.59 11.83 0.70
CA GLU A 61 -6.71 11.07 -0.18
C GLU A 61 -7.53 10.13 -1.07
N THR A 62 -7.23 10.12 -2.37
CA THR A 62 -7.83 9.13 -3.28
C THR A 62 -7.14 7.77 -3.13
N PRO A 63 -7.81 6.64 -3.47
CA PRO A 63 -7.21 5.31 -3.32
C PRO A 63 -5.87 5.13 -4.06
N GLY A 64 -5.70 5.77 -5.22
CA GLY A 64 -4.44 5.73 -5.98
C GLY A 64 -3.31 6.50 -5.29
N GLN A 65 -3.61 7.72 -4.80
CA GLN A 65 -2.65 8.53 -4.04
C GLN A 65 -2.22 7.84 -2.75
N HIS A 66 -3.19 7.18 -2.08
CA HIS A 66 -2.93 6.40 -0.89
C HIS A 66 -1.96 5.24 -1.16
N ALA A 67 -2.20 4.48 -2.22
CA ALA A 67 -1.35 3.37 -2.59
C ALA A 67 0.10 3.81 -2.85
N ASP A 68 0.28 4.88 -3.64
CA ASP A 68 1.60 5.47 -3.91
C ASP A 68 2.29 5.95 -2.60
N ARG A 69 1.55 6.65 -1.72
CA ARG A 69 2.09 7.12 -0.43
C ARG A 69 2.48 5.95 0.46
N VAL A 70 1.67 4.91 0.54
CA VAL A 70 1.94 3.68 1.32
C VAL A 70 3.18 2.96 0.78
N GLU A 71 3.34 2.88 -0.55
CA GLU A 71 4.54 2.29 -1.17
C GLU A 71 5.80 3.09 -0.80
N PHE A 72 5.72 4.42 -0.90
CA PHE A 72 6.80 5.31 -0.47
C PHE A 72 7.16 5.11 1.00
N VAL A 73 6.17 5.16 1.90
CA VAL A 73 6.38 5.01 3.36
C VAL A 73 7.01 3.66 3.69
N LYS A 74 6.57 2.56 3.05
CA LYS A 74 7.17 1.23 3.24
C LYS A 74 8.62 1.19 2.77
N SER A 75 8.94 1.84 1.65
CA SER A 75 10.32 1.95 1.13
C SER A 75 11.23 2.71 2.11
N VAL A 76 10.78 3.87 2.60
CA VAL A 76 11.52 4.68 3.58
C VAL A 76 11.72 3.91 4.87
N PHE A 77 10.67 3.26 5.39
CA PHE A 77 10.74 2.46 6.61
C PHE A 77 11.77 1.33 6.48
N ALA A 78 11.74 0.58 5.37
CA ALA A 78 12.73 -0.47 5.10
C ALA A 78 14.16 0.07 4.98
N ALA A 79 14.34 1.29 4.46
CA ALA A 79 15.64 1.96 4.42
C ALA A 79 16.12 2.36 5.82
N MET A 80 15.25 2.96 6.63
CA MET A 80 15.55 3.33 8.02
C MET A 80 15.84 2.12 8.91
N GLU A 81 15.12 1.00 8.72
CA GLU A 81 15.39 -0.27 9.41
C GLU A 81 16.78 -0.81 9.08
N ARG A 82 17.20 -0.74 7.80
CA ARG A 82 18.54 -1.15 7.37
C ARG A 82 19.63 -0.29 8.01
N GLU A 83 19.39 1.01 8.15
CA GLU A 83 20.27 1.97 8.82
C GLU A 83 20.20 1.88 10.36
N LYS A 84 19.27 1.07 10.91
CA LYS A 84 18.95 0.99 12.35
C LYS A 84 18.63 2.36 12.97
N ALA A 85 18.02 3.24 12.18
CA ALA A 85 17.69 4.62 12.54
C ALA A 85 16.19 4.90 12.31
N VAL A 86 15.33 3.98 12.74
CA VAL A 86 13.88 4.14 12.61
C VAL A 86 13.38 5.30 13.46
N ASN A 87 12.79 6.29 12.82
CA ASN A 87 12.24 7.47 13.46
C ASN A 87 10.80 7.72 12.99
N GLU A 88 9.85 7.60 13.92
CA GLU A 88 8.42 7.79 13.66
C GLU A 88 8.10 9.19 13.14
N SER A 89 8.62 10.23 13.81
CA SER A 89 8.35 11.63 13.48
C SER A 89 8.87 11.98 12.09
N GLU A 90 10.07 11.47 11.75
CA GLU A 90 10.65 11.66 10.43
C GLU A 90 9.83 10.94 9.35
N LEU A 91 9.38 9.71 9.60
CA LEU A 91 8.54 8.98 8.64
C LEU A 91 7.18 9.66 8.43
N LYS A 92 6.54 10.14 9.51
CA LYS A 92 5.28 10.92 9.45
C LYS A 92 5.48 12.20 8.64
N MET A 93 6.56 12.94 8.89
CA MET A 93 6.91 14.14 8.13
C MET A 93 7.15 13.82 6.65
N LEU A 94 7.94 12.80 6.32
CA LEU A 94 8.24 12.41 4.95
C LEU A 94 6.98 11.95 4.20
N SER A 95 6.06 11.25 4.86
CA SER A 95 4.75 10.86 4.30
C SER A 95 3.92 12.08 3.89
N GLY A 96 3.80 13.08 4.77
CA GLY A 96 3.08 14.32 4.46
C GLY A 96 3.79 15.17 3.40
N LEU A 97 5.12 15.20 3.43
CA LEU A 97 5.94 15.93 2.46
C LEU A 97 5.81 15.33 1.05
N PHE A 98 5.85 13.99 0.94
CA PHE A 98 5.60 13.26 -0.29
C PHE A 98 4.27 13.68 -0.93
N TYR A 99 3.19 13.60 -0.16
CA TYR A 99 1.84 13.91 -0.66
C TYR A 99 1.74 15.38 -1.12
N SER A 100 2.24 16.30 -0.28
CA SER A 100 2.18 17.74 -0.54
C SER A 100 2.94 18.11 -1.81
N ILE A 101 4.12 17.55 -2.04
CA ILE A 101 4.90 17.84 -3.25
C ILE A 101 4.29 17.15 -4.46
N ARG A 102 3.94 15.85 -4.35
CA ARG A 102 3.55 15.03 -5.50
C ARG A 102 2.16 15.36 -6.04
N TYR A 103 1.21 15.69 -5.17
CA TYR A 103 -0.20 15.86 -5.55
C TYR A 103 -0.75 17.27 -5.32
N LEU A 104 -0.17 18.04 -4.40
CA LEU A 104 -0.58 19.44 -4.19
C LEU A 104 0.33 20.44 -4.92
N GLY A 105 1.45 19.98 -5.49
CA GLY A 105 2.40 20.84 -6.20
C GLY A 105 3.15 21.80 -5.27
N CYS A 106 3.18 21.52 -3.96
CA CYS A 106 3.89 22.35 -3.01
C CYS A 106 5.40 22.31 -3.28
N THR A 107 6.05 23.45 -3.06
CA THR A 107 7.50 23.57 -3.11
C THR A 107 7.99 23.90 -1.72
N TYR A 108 9.00 23.18 -1.28
CA TYR A 108 9.60 23.35 0.05
C TYR A 108 11.05 23.82 -0.09
N THR A 109 11.72 24.04 1.03
CA THR A 109 13.15 24.32 1.02
C THR A 109 13.93 23.14 0.45
N SER A 110 15.05 23.43 -0.20
CA SER A 110 15.91 22.41 -0.82
C SER A 110 16.33 21.31 0.16
N GLU A 111 16.48 21.64 1.45
CA GLU A 111 16.83 20.68 2.51
C GLU A 111 15.72 19.66 2.73
N LEU A 112 14.46 20.11 2.87
CA LEU A 112 13.30 19.22 3.04
C LEU A 112 13.12 18.33 1.80
N GLU A 113 13.23 18.91 0.61
CA GLU A 113 13.11 18.16 -0.64
C GLU A 113 14.24 17.13 -0.79
N GLN A 114 15.48 17.46 -0.40
CA GLN A 114 16.59 16.50 -0.43
C GLN A 114 16.38 15.33 0.53
N MET A 115 15.79 15.54 1.71
CA MET A 115 15.45 14.43 2.61
C MET A 115 14.47 13.46 1.96
N LEU A 116 13.45 13.96 1.26
CA LEU A 116 12.51 13.14 0.50
C LEU A 116 13.22 12.39 -0.65
N PHE A 117 14.04 13.11 -1.42
CA PHE A 117 14.71 12.58 -2.61
C PHE A 117 15.82 11.58 -2.29
N LYS A 118 16.34 11.56 -1.06
CA LYS A 118 17.24 10.49 -0.57
C LYS A 118 16.60 9.11 -0.77
N TYR A 119 15.29 9.00 -0.56
CA TYR A 119 14.57 7.72 -0.59
C TYR A 119 13.87 7.45 -1.92
N ASP A 120 13.53 8.50 -2.69
CA ASP A 120 12.84 8.36 -3.96
C ASP A 120 13.45 9.24 -5.07
N ASN A 121 14.38 8.66 -5.83
CA ASN A 121 15.00 9.31 -6.97
C ASN A 121 14.03 9.49 -8.15
N LYS A 122 13.06 8.58 -8.33
CA LYS A 122 12.08 8.70 -9.42
C LYS A 122 11.18 9.90 -9.19
N LEU A 123 10.74 10.07 -7.95
CA LEU A 123 9.96 11.23 -7.54
C LEU A 123 10.71 12.54 -7.78
N LYS A 124 11.99 12.60 -7.41
CA LYS A 124 12.87 13.75 -7.71
C LYS A 124 12.86 14.10 -9.20
N GLU A 125 13.10 13.11 -10.06
CA GLU A 125 13.13 13.31 -11.52
C GLU A 125 11.79 13.82 -12.04
N GLN A 126 10.69 13.24 -11.59
CA GLN A 126 9.34 13.66 -11.96
C GLN A 126 9.05 15.11 -11.56
N ILE A 127 9.33 15.48 -10.30
CA ILE A 127 9.07 16.84 -9.79
C ILE A 127 9.90 17.87 -10.56
N LEU A 128 11.18 17.59 -10.80
CA LEU A 128 12.04 18.49 -11.56
C LEU A 128 11.54 18.65 -13.00
N ALA A 129 11.14 17.55 -13.65
CA ALA A 129 10.58 17.61 -14.99
C ALA A 129 9.27 18.41 -15.05
N ASP A 130 8.38 18.24 -14.07
CA ASP A 130 7.10 18.94 -14.05
C ASP A 130 7.27 20.45 -13.78
N ARG A 131 8.17 20.83 -12.87
CA ARG A 131 8.52 22.24 -12.64
C ARG A 131 9.15 22.90 -13.87
N GLN A 132 9.97 22.17 -14.62
CA GLN A 132 10.55 22.67 -15.87
C GLN A 132 9.45 22.92 -16.92
N LYS A 133 8.51 21.98 -17.09
CA LYS A 133 7.37 22.14 -18.00
C LYS A 133 6.52 23.34 -17.61
N GLU A 134 6.23 23.51 -16.32
CA GLU A 134 5.42 24.63 -15.82
C GLU A 134 6.11 25.99 -16.06
N THR A 135 7.42 26.06 -15.81
CA THR A 135 8.22 27.27 -16.09
C THR A 135 8.21 27.61 -17.58
N GLN A 136 8.37 26.62 -18.45
CA GLN A 136 8.32 26.82 -19.91
C GLN A 136 6.94 27.31 -20.37
N LYS A 137 5.88 26.70 -19.84
CA LYS A 137 4.49 27.09 -20.12
C LYS A 137 4.23 28.55 -19.71
N ASN A 138 4.61 28.92 -18.49
CA ASN A 138 4.43 30.29 -17.99
C ASN A 138 5.19 31.32 -18.83
N LYS A 139 6.42 31.00 -19.26
CA LYS A 139 7.22 31.88 -20.13
C LYS A 139 6.56 32.09 -21.50
N GLN A 140 6.06 31.03 -22.13
CA GLN A 140 5.35 31.15 -23.42
C GLN A 140 4.08 31.98 -23.27
N GLN A 141 3.32 31.76 -22.20
CA GLN A 141 2.08 32.50 -21.95
C GLN A 141 2.35 34.00 -21.72
N GLN A 142 3.42 34.33 -20.97
CA GLN A 142 3.84 35.71 -20.75
C GLN A 142 4.28 36.40 -22.05
N GLN A 143 5.02 35.72 -22.93
CA GLN A 143 5.43 36.26 -24.23
C GLN A 143 4.24 36.53 -25.15
N GLN A 144 3.23 35.66 -25.17
CA GLN A 144 2.02 35.88 -25.95
C GLN A 144 1.21 37.08 -25.44
N GLN A 145 1.11 37.25 -24.12
CA GLN A 145 0.42 38.41 -23.53
C GLN A 145 1.14 39.73 -23.88
N GLN A 146 2.47 39.76 -23.83
CA GLN A 146 3.24 40.96 -24.19
C GLN A 146 3.07 41.35 -25.67
N GLN A 147 3.04 40.37 -26.58
CA GLN A 147 2.82 40.64 -28.01
C GLN A 147 1.41 41.18 -28.30
N GLN A 148 0.40 40.72 -27.56
CA GLN A 148 -0.97 41.25 -27.69
C GLN A 148 -1.06 42.69 -27.18
N GLN A 149 -0.38 43.02 -26.07
CA GLN A 149 -0.33 44.39 -25.54
C GLN A 149 0.43 45.37 -26.43
N GLN A 150 1.38 44.90 -27.24
CA GLN A 150 2.10 45.75 -28.21
C GLN A 150 1.36 45.93 -29.54
N ARG A 151 0.32 45.13 -29.79
CA ARG A 151 -0.48 45.16 -31.03
C ARG A 151 -1.83 45.86 -30.89
N GLY A 152 -2.29 46.09 -29.67
CA GLY A 152 -3.49 46.89 -29.36
C GLY A 152 -3.13 48.34 -29.10
#